data_AF-A0A7J4YR34-F1
#
_entry.id   AF-A0A7J4YR34-F1
#
_cell.length_a   1.000
_cell.length_b   1.000
_cell.length_c   1.000
_cell.angle_alpha   90.00
_cell.angle_beta   90.00
_cell.angle_gamma   90.00
#
_symmetry.space_group_name_H-M   'P 1'
#
loop_
_entity.id
_entity.type
_entity.pdbx_description
1 polymer ?
#
loop_
_entity_poly.entity_id
_entity_poly.type
_entity_poly.pdbx_seq_one_letter_code
_entity_poly.pdbx_strand_id
1 'polypeptide(L)'
;MKTLRFIGMAIVAIIMSVNFVACSDDDDDIDVSQLEGTWGLVHDTGWEESDGDKDSWDDTHTPNNPCCMDCSKLVIKKISDNTYSVDSYYYNHSDWTHEGNQTISINGNTVTINKTNTASGFFESDENTTIEYLTSDKLALRFKNENTETEKYNYVMEFVRME
;
A
#
# COMPACT_ATOMS: atom_id res chain seq x y z
N MET A 1 -52.76 -37.67 -2.52
CA MET A 1 -51.53 -38.43 -2.22
C MET A 1 -50.72 -38.59 -3.51
N LYS A 2 -49.69 -37.77 -3.69
CA LYS A 2 -48.63 -38.00 -4.67
C LYS A 2 -47.32 -37.64 -3.99
N THR A 3 -46.60 -38.68 -3.61
CA THR A 3 -45.27 -38.66 -3.01
C THR A 3 -44.25 -38.35 -4.08
N LEU A 4 -43.58 -37.20 -3.99
CA LEU A 4 -42.31 -36.97 -4.67
C LEU A 4 -41.28 -36.60 -3.59
N ARG A 5 -40.43 -37.59 -3.31
CA ARG A 5 -39.26 -37.48 -2.45
C ARG A 5 -38.22 -36.67 -3.23
N PHE A 6 -38.08 -35.39 -2.92
CA PHE A 6 -36.87 -34.63 -3.27
C PHE A 6 -35.89 -34.73 -2.10
N ILE A 7 -35.28 -35.91 -1.97
CA ILE A 7 -33.95 -36.00 -1.35
C ILE A 7 -33.00 -35.65 -2.49
N GLY A 8 -32.70 -34.36 -2.61
CA GLY A 8 -31.86 -33.80 -3.66
C GLY A 8 -30.99 -32.72 -3.03
N MET A 9 -30.00 -33.18 -2.27
CA MET A 9 -28.69 -32.57 -2.06
C MET A 9 -28.65 -31.06 -2.36
N ALA A 10 -28.86 -30.23 -1.34
CA ALA A 10 -28.42 -28.85 -1.36
C ALA A 10 -26.89 -28.88 -1.49
N ILE A 11 -26.38 -28.78 -2.72
CA ILE A 11 -24.98 -28.49 -2.98
C ILE A 11 -24.82 -27.02 -2.60
N VAL A 12 -24.46 -26.81 -1.33
CA VAL A 12 -23.82 -25.56 -0.92
C VAL A 12 -22.50 -25.54 -1.66
N ALA A 13 -22.46 -24.79 -2.77
CA ALA A 13 -21.21 -24.37 -3.37
C ALA A 13 -20.55 -23.44 -2.35
N ILE A 14 -19.76 -24.03 -1.46
CA ILE A 14 -18.76 -23.29 -0.70
C ILE A 14 -17.80 -22.79 -1.77
N ILE A 15 -17.97 -21.53 -2.16
CA ILE A 15 -16.92 -20.77 -2.81
C ILE A 15 -15.82 -20.71 -1.75
N MET A 16 -14.97 -21.74 -1.72
CA MET A 16 -13.67 -21.62 -1.11
C MET A 16 -13.00 -20.58 -1.98
N SER A 17 -13.03 -19.33 -1.52
CA SER A 17 -12.09 -18.30 -1.93
C SER A 17 -10.75 -19.00 -1.95
N VAL A 18 -10.22 -19.21 -3.16
CA VAL A 18 -8.84 -19.60 -3.33
C VAL A 18 -8.05 -18.43 -2.77
N ASN A 19 -7.76 -18.50 -1.47
CA ASN A 19 -6.62 -17.83 -0.92
C ASN A 19 -5.48 -18.43 -1.71
N PHE A 20 -5.08 -17.71 -2.76
CA PHE A 20 -3.86 -17.98 -3.49
C PHE A 20 -2.75 -17.69 -2.48
N VAL A 21 -2.54 -18.65 -1.60
CA VAL A 21 -1.35 -18.77 -0.79
C VAL A 21 -0.28 -19.15 -1.79
N ALA A 22 0.29 -18.12 -2.42
CA ALA A 22 1.62 -18.23 -3.00
C ALA A 22 2.57 -18.42 -1.82
N CYS A 23 2.69 -19.66 -1.35
CA CYS A 23 3.85 -20.09 -0.58
C CYS A 23 5.06 -19.96 -1.52
N SER A 24 5.69 -18.78 -1.54
CA SER A 24 7.12 -18.69 -1.77
C SER A 24 7.79 -18.81 -0.41
N ASP A 25 8.51 -19.92 -0.28
CA ASP A 25 9.29 -20.54 0.79
C ASP A 25 10.21 -19.65 1.68
N ASP A 26 10.03 -18.33 1.78
CA ASP A 26 10.81 -17.46 2.69
C ASP A 26 9.91 -16.84 3.77
N ASP A 27 9.99 -17.48 4.92
CA ASP A 27 9.23 -17.36 6.18
C ASP A 27 9.49 -16.05 6.96
N ASP A 28 9.44 -14.88 6.31
CA ASP A 28 9.38 -13.58 7.00
C ASP A 28 8.02 -12.92 6.71
N ASP A 29 6.97 -13.47 7.31
CA ASP A 29 5.65 -12.84 7.31
C ASP A 29 5.78 -11.44 7.92
N ILE A 30 5.43 -10.40 7.16
CA ILE A 30 5.52 -9.01 7.62
C ILE A 30 4.63 -8.84 8.84
N ASP A 31 5.21 -8.43 9.97
CA ASP A 31 4.44 -8.12 11.19
C ASP A 31 3.69 -6.79 11.00
N VAL A 32 2.55 -6.87 10.30
CA VAL A 32 1.69 -5.72 10.01
C VAL A 32 1.18 -5.02 11.26
N SER A 33 1.27 -5.64 12.44
CA SER A 33 0.95 -4.95 13.70
C SER A 33 1.85 -3.74 13.96
N GLN A 34 3.03 -3.70 13.35
CA GLN A 34 3.96 -2.58 13.41
C GLN A 34 3.59 -1.45 12.44
N LEU A 35 2.64 -1.63 11.52
CA LEU A 35 2.34 -0.65 10.48
C LEU A 35 1.69 0.63 11.03
N GLU A 36 0.96 0.52 12.15
CA GLU A 36 0.34 1.67 12.81
C GLU A 36 1.41 2.66 13.32
N GLY A 37 1.30 3.92 12.92
CA GLY A 37 2.29 4.94 13.22
C GLY A 37 2.24 6.15 12.29
N THR A 38 3.15 7.09 12.55
CA THR A 38 3.44 8.21 11.64
C THR A 38 4.77 7.94 10.96
N TRP A 39 4.79 8.00 9.64
CA TRP A 39 5.90 7.59 8.79
C TRP A 39 6.30 8.75 7.89
N GLY A 40 7.54 9.22 8.00
CA GLY A 40 8.07 10.31 7.18
C GLY A 40 8.96 9.77 6.07
N LEU A 41 8.75 10.23 4.84
CA LEU A 41 9.57 9.85 3.68
C LEU A 41 11.01 10.31 3.92
N VAL A 42 11.99 9.43 3.74
CA VAL A 42 13.42 9.74 3.83
C VAL A 42 14.17 9.52 2.53
N HIS A 43 13.65 8.65 1.67
CA HIS A 43 14.29 8.32 0.42
C HIS A 43 13.24 7.81 -0.57
N ASP A 44 13.30 8.31 -1.80
CA ASP A 44 12.49 7.89 -2.93
C ASP A 44 13.42 7.62 -4.10
N THR A 45 13.43 6.39 -4.59
CA THR A 45 14.28 6.01 -5.70
C THR A 45 13.56 5.09 -6.65
N GLY A 46 13.77 5.32 -7.94
CA GLY A 46 13.20 4.46 -8.96
C GLY A 46 13.25 5.07 -10.33
N TRP A 47 12.34 4.56 -11.16
CA TRP A 47 12.19 5.01 -12.53
C TRP A 47 10.75 4.86 -13.00
N GLU A 48 10.39 5.69 -13.97
CA GLU A 48 9.17 5.60 -14.75
C GLU A 48 9.50 5.70 -16.24
N GLU A 49 8.69 5.06 -17.07
CA GLU A 49 8.79 5.05 -18.52
C GLU A 49 7.40 5.27 -19.10
N SER A 50 7.22 6.36 -19.84
CA SER A 50 5.99 6.70 -20.53
C SER A 50 6.31 7.05 -21.98
N ASP A 51 5.55 6.50 -22.92
CA ASP A 51 5.71 6.74 -24.36
C ASP A 51 7.16 6.52 -24.90
N GLY A 52 7.95 5.68 -24.21
CA GLY A 52 9.34 5.34 -24.56
C GLY A 52 10.40 6.29 -23.99
N ASP A 53 10.00 7.35 -23.29
CA ASP A 53 10.89 8.20 -22.50
C ASP A 53 10.98 7.64 -21.08
N LYS A 54 12.21 7.48 -20.58
CA LYS A 54 12.49 6.91 -19.26
C LYS A 54 13.19 7.92 -18.37
N ASP A 55 12.55 8.23 -17.26
CA ASP A 55 13.08 9.08 -16.20
C ASP A 55 13.44 8.25 -14.97
N SER A 56 14.45 8.69 -14.24
CA SER A 56 14.95 7.99 -13.04
C SER A 56 15.40 8.99 -12.00
N TRP A 57 15.18 8.66 -10.72
CA TRP A 57 15.43 9.55 -9.60
C TRP A 57 15.99 8.79 -8.39
N ASP A 58 16.60 9.55 -7.49
CA ASP A 58 17.22 9.13 -6.23
C ASP A 58 17.24 10.37 -5.33
N ASP A 59 16.11 10.58 -4.64
CA ASP A 59 15.82 11.78 -3.87
C ASP A 59 15.79 11.45 -2.37
N THR A 60 16.39 12.33 -1.57
CA THR A 60 16.49 12.17 -0.11
C THR A 60 15.76 13.29 0.61
N HIS A 61 15.11 12.93 1.71
CA HIS A 61 14.23 13.82 2.45
C HIS A 61 14.52 13.80 3.95
N THR A 62 14.13 14.87 4.64
CA THR A 62 14.36 15.05 6.08
C THR A 62 13.05 15.34 6.82
N PRO A 63 12.17 14.34 6.98
CA PRO A 63 10.77 14.56 7.39
C PRO A 63 10.64 15.08 8.83
N ASN A 64 11.64 14.83 9.70
CA ASN A 64 11.67 15.37 11.07
C ASN A 64 12.18 16.83 11.13
N ASN A 65 12.74 17.35 10.04
CA ASN A 65 13.17 18.75 9.92
C ASN A 65 13.06 19.21 8.45
N PRO A 66 11.83 19.22 7.88
CA PRO A 66 11.65 19.40 6.45
C PRO A 66 11.98 20.84 6.05
N CYS A 67 12.88 20.99 5.07
CA CYS A 67 13.32 22.29 4.58
C CYS A 67 12.77 22.67 3.20
N CYS A 68 12.18 21.71 2.48
CA CYS A 68 11.75 21.82 1.09
C CYS A 68 10.32 21.29 0.86
N MET A 69 9.76 21.63 -0.31
CA MET A 69 8.34 21.53 -0.66
C MET A 69 7.89 20.12 -1.12
N ASP A 70 8.72 19.10 -0.88
CA ASP A 70 8.62 17.74 -1.43
C ASP A 70 8.63 16.66 -0.33
N CYS A 71 8.72 17.05 0.94
CA CYS A 71 8.66 16.09 2.03
C CYS A 71 7.23 15.58 2.19
N SER A 72 7.09 14.26 2.26
CA SER A 72 5.80 13.57 2.46
C SER A 72 5.79 12.78 3.77
N LYS A 73 4.61 12.64 4.38
CA LYS A 73 4.40 11.71 5.49
C LYS A 73 3.04 11.03 5.42
N LEU A 74 2.97 9.86 6.04
CA LEU A 74 1.77 9.05 6.19
C LEU A 74 1.43 8.93 7.68
N VAL A 75 0.15 9.05 8.02
CA VAL A 75 -0.39 8.68 9.33
C VAL A 75 -1.28 7.46 9.14
N ILE A 76 -0.83 6.32 9.63
CA ILE A 76 -1.49 5.03 9.47
C ILE A 76 -2.12 4.62 10.79
N LYS A 77 -3.43 4.33 10.78
CA LYS A 77 -4.21 3.92 11.95
C LYS A 77 -4.90 2.59 11.68
N LYS A 78 -4.83 1.66 12.63
CA LYS A 78 -5.53 0.37 12.49
C LYS A 78 -7.04 0.57 12.66
N ILE A 79 -7.82 0.03 11.74
CA ILE A 79 -9.29 0.01 11.81
C ILE A 79 -9.77 -1.35 12.32
N SER A 80 -9.27 -2.41 11.71
CA SER A 80 -9.55 -3.81 12.05
C SER A 80 -8.34 -4.68 11.69
N ASP A 81 -8.45 -6.00 11.85
CA ASP A 81 -7.38 -6.89 11.41
C ASP A 81 -7.09 -6.69 9.92
N ASN A 82 -5.80 -6.46 9.65
CA ASN A 82 -5.23 -6.18 8.35
C ASN A 82 -5.82 -4.97 7.58
N THR A 83 -6.67 -4.15 8.20
CA THR A 83 -7.31 -2.98 7.57
C THR A 83 -6.89 -1.70 8.26
N TYR A 84 -6.46 -0.71 7.48
CA TYR A 84 -5.89 0.54 7.99
C TYR A 84 -6.51 1.76 7.30
N SER A 85 -6.58 2.87 8.04
CA SER A 85 -6.76 4.22 7.50
C SER A 85 -5.38 4.81 7.27
N VAL A 86 -5.16 5.43 6.11
CA VAL A 86 -3.92 6.13 5.76
C VAL A 86 -4.27 7.55 5.39
N ASP A 87 -3.80 8.49 6.20
CA ASP A 87 -3.82 9.92 5.88
C ASP A 87 -2.47 10.31 5.28
N SER A 88 -2.47 10.98 4.12
CA SER A 88 -1.26 11.50 3.47
C SER A 88 -1.13 13.01 3.66
N TYR A 89 0.12 13.46 3.75
CA TYR A 89 0.46 14.86 3.92
C TYR A 89 1.71 15.21 3.12
N TYR A 90 1.73 16.43 2.58
CA TYR A 90 2.93 17.06 2.04
C TYR A 90 3.33 18.27 2.89
N TYR A 91 4.61 18.61 2.88
CA TYR A 91 5.12 19.79 3.58
C TYR A 91 5.09 21.03 2.69
N ASN A 92 4.41 22.09 3.13
CA ASN A 92 4.18 23.30 2.31
C ASN A 92 5.16 24.45 2.59
N HIS A 93 6.40 24.15 3.03
CA HIS A 93 7.41 25.05 3.61
C HIS A 93 7.20 25.47 5.08
N SER A 94 5.95 25.52 5.54
CA SER A 94 5.64 26.02 6.89
C SER A 94 5.02 24.95 7.78
N ASP A 95 4.15 24.11 7.22
CA ASP A 95 3.43 23.09 7.97
C ASP A 95 3.06 21.90 7.07
N TRP A 96 2.68 20.81 7.72
CA TRP A 96 2.12 19.63 7.08
C TRP A 96 0.69 19.91 6.62
N THR A 97 0.46 19.82 5.32
CA THR A 97 -0.87 19.97 4.73
C THR A 97 -1.45 18.60 4.45
N HIS A 98 -2.68 18.36 4.92
CA HIS A 98 -3.42 17.13 4.63
C HIS A 98 -3.75 17.09 3.14
N GLU A 99 -3.45 15.95 2.51
CA GLU A 99 -3.64 15.74 1.09
C GLU A 99 -4.80 14.78 0.82
N GLY A 100 -4.85 13.66 1.52
CA GLY A 100 -5.81 12.62 1.23
C GLY A 100 -5.98 11.60 2.34
N ASN A 101 -7.03 10.79 2.21
CA ASN A 101 -7.31 9.67 3.08
C ASN A 101 -7.77 8.45 2.29
N GLN A 102 -7.17 7.31 2.60
CA GLN A 102 -7.53 6.01 2.03
C GLN A 102 -7.74 4.96 3.12
N THR A 103 -8.59 3.99 2.81
CA THR A 103 -8.69 2.76 3.58
C THR A 103 -8.02 1.66 2.77
N ILE A 104 -7.04 0.97 3.37
CA ILE A 104 -6.27 -0.11 2.74
C ILE A 104 -6.44 -1.41 3.51
N SER A 105 -6.24 -2.53 2.82
CA SER A 105 -6.06 -3.87 3.39
C SER A 105 -4.67 -4.39 3.07
N ILE A 106 -4.08 -5.16 3.99
CA ILE A 106 -2.80 -5.84 3.78
C ILE A 106 -3.03 -7.36 3.71
N ASN A 107 -2.50 -8.01 2.67
CA ASN A 107 -2.51 -9.47 2.54
C ASN A 107 -1.10 -9.96 2.21
N GLY A 108 -0.46 -10.65 3.16
CA GLY A 108 0.98 -10.88 3.13
C GLY A 108 1.71 -9.53 3.12
N ASN A 109 2.39 -9.23 2.03
CA ASN A 109 3.04 -7.94 1.80
C ASN A 109 2.29 -7.01 0.83
N THR A 110 1.18 -7.45 0.25
CA THR A 110 0.46 -6.67 -0.77
C THR A 110 -0.49 -5.67 -0.13
N VAL A 111 -0.49 -4.43 -0.64
CA VAL A 111 -1.40 -3.36 -0.25
C VAL A 111 -2.56 -3.28 -1.25
N THR A 112 -3.79 -3.35 -0.76
CA THR A 112 -5.00 -3.18 -1.58
C THR A 112 -5.77 -1.95 -1.10
N ILE A 113 -6.13 -1.06 -2.02
CA ILE A 113 -6.97 0.10 -1.72
C ILE A 113 -8.43 -0.36 -1.66
N ASN A 114 -9.04 -0.30 -0.48
CA ASN A 114 -10.47 -0.58 -0.33
C ASN A 114 -11.33 0.61 -0.72
N LYS A 115 -10.86 1.83 -0.39
CA LYS A 115 -11.61 3.07 -0.61
C LYS A 115 -10.70 4.30 -0.55
N THR A 116 -10.89 5.23 -1.49
CA THR A 116 -10.41 6.60 -1.37
C THR A 116 -11.53 7.47 -0.80
N ASN A 117 -11.31 8.04 0.38
CA ASN A 117 -12.34 8.78 1.13
C ASN A 117 -12.40 10.27 0.76
N THR A 118 -11.36 10.76 0.08
CA THR A 118 -11.20 12.15 -0.41
C THR A 118 -11.01 12.17 -1.93
N ALA A 119 -10.76 13.35 -2.53
CA ALA A 119 -10.50 13.47 -3.97
C ALA A 119 -9.15 12.86 -4.40
N SER A 120 -8.20 12.80 -3.48
CA SER A 120 -6.83 12.30 -3.67
C SER A 120 -6.49 11.27 -2.60
N GLY A 121 -5.48 10.44 -2.88
CA GLY A 121 -4.91 9.46 -1.97
C GLY A 121 -3.42 9.24 -2.31
N PHE A 122 -2.70 8.60 -1.40
CA PHE A 122 -1.27 8.32 -1.60
C PHE A 122 -1.03 7.12 -2.51
N PHE A 123 -1.88 6.09 -2.41
CA PHE A 123 -1.80 4.90 -3.24
C PHE A 123 -2.64 5.10 -4.50
N GLU A 124 -2.09 4.73 -5.65
CA GLU A 124 -2.82 4.72 -6.92
C GLU A 124 -3.59 3.41 -7.11
N SER A 125 -4.68 3.46 -7.89
CA SER A 125 -5.66 2.36 -8.03
C SER A 125 -5.12 1.04 -8.56
N ASP A 126 -3.89 1.05 -9.03
CA ASP A 126 -3.26 -0.07 -9.71
C ASP A 126 -2.60 -0.91 -8.63
N GLU A 127 -3.02 -2.17 -8.47
CA GLU A 127 -2.72 -3.11 -7.37
C GLU A 127 -1.24 -3.55 -7.29
N ASN A 128 -0.32 -2.61 -7.41
CA ASN A 128 1.10 -2.77 -7.69
C ASN A 128 1.98 -2.36 -6.51
N THR A 129 1.38 -2.22 -5.32
CA THR A 129 2.07 -1.78 -4.12
C THR A 129 2.33 -2.96 -3.18
N THR A 130 3.59 -3.14 -2.80
CA THR A 130 4.03 -4.15 -1.83
C THR A 130 4.89 -3.51 -0.74
N ILE A 131 4.75 -3.99 0.49
CA ILE A 131 5.67 -3.66 1.59
C ILE A 131 6.95 -4.47 1.39
N GLU A 132 8.08 -3.81 1.17
CA GLU A 132 9.38 -4.48 1.03
C GLU A 132 9.93 -4.94 2.37
N TYR A 133 9.83 -4.07 3.37
CA TYR A 133 10.18 -4.36 4.73
C TYR A 133 9.38 -3.46 5.68
N LEU A 134 9.20 -3.95 6.90
CA LEU A 134 8.58 -3.22 8.00
C LEU A 134 9.28 -3.61 9.30
N THR A 135 9.75 -2.61 10.02
CA THR A 135 10.27 -2.74 11.38
C THR A 135 9.54 -1.75 12.29
N SER A 136 9.93 -1.70 13.57
CA SER A 136 9.41 -0.70 14.50
C SER A 136 9.74 0.75 14.11
N ASP A 137 10.78 0.97 13.29
CA ASP A 137 11.33 2.29 12.97
C ASP A 137 11.47 2.58 11.48
N LYS A 138 11.29 1.59 10.61
CA LYS A 138 11.40 1.75 9.15
C LYS A 138 10.27 1.04 8.41
N LEU A 139 9.87 1.63 7.28
CA LEU A 139 8.87 1.09 6.37
C LEU A 139 9.34 1.35 4.94
N ALA A 140 9.29 0.36 4.06
CA ALA A 140 9.49 0.57 2.63
C ALA A 140 8.31 0.06 1.82
N LEU A 141 7.86 0.88 0.89
CA LEU A 141 6.79 0.58 -0.05
C LEU A 141 7.36 0.57 -1.46
N ARG A 142 7.26 -0.56 -2.15
CA ARG A 142 7.56 -0.67 -3.58
C ARG A 142 6.28 -0.50 -4.37
N PHE A 143 6.36 0.34 -5.40
CA PHE A 143 5.35 0.53 -6.42
C PHE A 143 5.89 0.01 -7.74
N LYS A 144 5.18 -0.92 -8.37
CA LYS A 144 5.70 -1.62 -9.54
C LYS A 144 4.63 -1.93 -10.59
N ASN A 145 4.67 -1.24 -11.71
CA ASN A 145 3.92 -1.59 -12.91
C ASN A 145 4.88 -1.82 -14.07
N GLU A 146 5.07 -3.06 -14.50
CA GLU A 146 5.88 -3.39 -15.67
C GLU A 146 5.05 -4.06 -16.77
N ASN A 147 3.73 -4.17 -16.55
CA ASN A 147 2.84 -5.04 -17.32
C ASN A 147 2.06 -4.29 -18.41
N THR A 148 2.11 -2.97 -18.46
CA THR A 148 1.40 -2.18 -19.47
C THR A 148 2.34 -1.63 -20.55
N GLU A 149 1.79 -1.39 -21.74
CA GLU A 149 2.53 -0.78 -22.86
C GLU A 149 2.55 0.76 -22.77
N THR A 150 1.69 1.36 -21.94
CA THR A 150 1.49 2.81 -21.87
C THR A 150 2.36 3.48 -20.80
N GLU A 151 2.48 2.86 -19.63
CA GLU A 151 3.21 3.42 -18.50
C GLU A 151 3.82 2.29 -17.67
N LYS A 152 5.13 2.37 -17.46
CA LYS A 152 5.85 1.42 -16.60
C LYS A 152 6.57 2.19 -15.52
N TYR A 153 6.57 1.66 -14.31
CA TYR A 153 7.31 2.25 -13.21
C TYR A 153 7.78 1.17 -12.25
N ASN A 154 8.88 1.45 -11.58
CA ASN A 154 9.37 0.66 -10.48
C ASN A 154 10.17 1.57 -9.55
N TYR A 155 9.56 1.92 -8.42
CA TYR A 155 10.15 2.79 -7.43
C TYR A 155 9.87 2.30 -6.01
N VAL A 156 10.73 2.71 -5.09
CA VAL A 156 10.66 2.40 -3.67
C VAL A 156 10.69 3.69 -2.89
N MET A 157 9.71 3.84 -2.02
CA MET A 157 9.67 4.91 -1.04
C MET A 157 9.99 4.33 0.34
N GLU A 158 11.07 4.82 0.94
CA GLU A 158 11.52 4.44 2.28
C GLU A 158 11.14 5.52 3.30
N PHE A 159 10.58 5.07 4.42
CA PHE A 159 10.07 5.90 5.48
C PHE A 159 10.73 5.55 6.80
N VAL A 160 10.87 6.55 7.66
CA VAL A 160 11.23 6.37 9.07
C VAL A 160 10.05 6.74 9.96
N ARG A 161 9.96 6.08 11.11
CA ARG A 161 8.98 6.45 12.12
C ARG A 161 9.29 7.86 12.64
N MET A 162 8.28 8.72 12.63
CA MET A 162 8.35 10.06 13.20
C MET A 162 7.97 10.00 14.68
N GLU A 163 8.67 10.78 15.50
CA GLU A 163 8.43 10.93 16.95
C GLU A 163 7.25 11.86 17.26
#